data_AF-A0A497QQ19-F1
#
_entry.id   AF-A0A497QQ19-F1
#
_cell.length_a   1.000
_cell.length_b   1.000
_cell.length_c   1.000
_cell.angle_alpha   90.00
_cell.angle_beta   90.00
_cell.angle_gamma   90.00
#
_symmetry.space_group_name_H-M   'P 1'
#
loop_
_entity.id
_entity.type
_entity.pdbx_description
1 polymer ?
#
loop_
_entity_poly.entity_id
_entity_poly.type
_entity_poly.pdbx_seq_one_letter_code
_entity_poly.pdbx_strand_id
1 'polypeptide(L)'
;MFEYFKNLVLIIPPVDFMDGTSTDVSYDLEELRSYKYILGEFGIQMLIAIARGAENRDSIQMMSGVPHACISGRMPVLLNLKLIEQHGEDSYKVSARGYEFLKCIKEYC
;
A
#
# COMPACT_ATOMS: atom_id res chain seq x y z
N MET A 1 18.54 0.85 32.65
CA MET A 1 17.27 0.36 33.21
C MET A 1 16.16 0.73 32.21
N PHE A 2 16.00 -0.08 31.16
CA PHE A 2 14.93 0.04 30.17
C PHE A 2 14.48 -1.38 29.81
N GLU A 3 13.61 -1.95 30.64
CA GLU A 3 12.85 -3.15 30.32
C GLU A 3 11.40 -2.74 30.02
N TYR A 4 11.07 -2.56 28.74
CA TYR A 4 9.67 -2.40 28.28
C TYR A 4 9.45 -2.96 26.87
N PHE A 5 10.21 -4.01 26.48
CA PHE A 5 10.11 -4.63 25.14
C PHE A 5 9.72 -6.11 25.15
N LYS A 6 8.90 -6.55 26.11
CA LYS A 6 8.25 -7.86 26.03
C LYS A 6 6.78 -7.73 26.40
N ASN A 7 5.92 -8.27 25.53
CA ASN A 7 4.47 -8.42 25.65
C ASN A 7 3.62 -7.29 25.05
N LEU A 8 3.37 -7.38 23.75
CA LEU A 8 1.99 -7.36 23.25
C LEU A 8 1.89 -8.10 21.90
N VAL A 9 2.15 -9.40 21.97
CA VAL A 9 1.43 -10.36 21.13
C VAL A 9 0.07 -10.54 21.81
N LEU A 10 -1.01 -10.57 21.01
CA LEU A 10 -2.43 -10.71 21.40
C LEU A 10 -3.11 -9.43 21.91
N ILE A 11 -3.67 -8.64 20.99
CA ILE A 11 -5.10 -8.27 21.04
C ILE A 11 -5.59 -8.14 19.58
N ILE A 12 -5.84 -9.29 18.94
CA ILE A 12 -6.81 -9.34 17.85
C ILE A 12 -8.16 -9.53 18.58
N PRO A 13 -9.16 -8.67 18.39
CA PRO A 13 -10.45 -8.85 19.04
C PRO A 13 -11.08 -10.19 18.59
N PRO A 14 -11.84 -10.88 19.45
CA PRO A 14 -12.64 -12.01 19.03
C PRO A 14 -13.74 -11.47 18.10
N VAL A 15 -13.64 -11.78 16.80
CA VAL A 15 -14.71 -11.52 15.85
C VAL A 15 -15.71 -12.67 15.99
N ASP A 16 -16.59 -12.56 16.99
CA ASP A 16 -17.82 -13.34 17.04
C ASP A 16 -18.79 -12.78 16.00
N PHE A 17 -18.64 -13.21 14.75
CA PHE A 17 -19.65 -13.02 13.71
C PHE A 17 -19.79 -14.32 12.93
N MET A 18 -20.84 -15.08 13.28
CA MET A 18 -21.27 -16.29 12.59
C MET A 18 -21.91 -15.92 11.24
N ASP A 19 -21.15 -16.03 10.15
CA ASP A 19 -21.62 -16.59 8.88
C ASP A 19 -20.40 -17.09 8.07
N GLY A 20 -20.51 -18.27 7.47
CA GLY A 20 -19.36 -19.05 7.00
C GLY A 20 -18.63 -18.45 5.80
N THR A 21 -17.40 -17.94 5.99
CA THR A 21 -16.45 -17.55 4.91
C THR A 21 -14.99 -17.58 5.41
N SER A 22 -14.54 -18.68 6.01
CA SER A 22 -13.20 -18.75 6.64
C SER A 22 -12.02 -18.84 5.66
N THR A 23 -12.26 -18.89 4.35
CA THR A 23 -11.19 -18.96 3.33
C THR A 23 -10.84 -17.62 2.70
N ASP A 24 -11.74 -16.65 2.60
CA ASP A 24 -11.50 -15.48 1.73
C ASP A 24 -10.53 -14.43 2.31
N VAL A 25 -10.51 -14.25 3.63
CA VAL A 25 -9.70 -13.20 4.28
C VAL A 25 -8.20 -13.52 4.25
N SER A 26 -7.81 -14.80 4.34
CA SER A 26 -6.39 -15.18 4.28
C SER A 26 -5.80 -15.02 2.90
N TYR A 27 -6.57 -15.31 1.85
CA TYR A 27 -6.12 -15.21 0.47
C TYR A 27 -5.89 -13.75 0.04
N ASP A 28 -6.78 -12.82 0.41
CA ASP A 28 -6.63 -11.40 0.05
C ASP A 28 -5.40 -10.75 0.73
N LEU A 29 -5.09 -11.14 1.97
CA LEU A 29 -3.87 -10.68 2.66
C LEU A 29 -2.59 -11.24 2.03
N GLU A 30 -2.59 -12.50 1.62
CA GLU A 30 -1.45 -13.09 0.89
C GLU A 30 -1.27 -12.44 -0.48
N GLU A 31 -2.38 -12.15 -1.17
CA GLU A 31 -2.36 -11.43 -2.44
C GLU A 31 -1.74 -10.04 -2.29
N LEU A 32 -2.20 -9.24 -1.31
CA LEU A 32 -1.65 -7.92 -1.04
C LEU A 32 -0.16 -7.97 -0.69
N ARG A 33 0.28 -8.97 0.07
CA ARG A 33 1.72 -9.16 0.35
C ARG A 33 2.51 -9.48 -0.92
N SER A 34 1.93 -10.24 -1.84
CA SER A 34 2.57 -10.57 -3.11
C SER A 34 2.86 -9.33 -3.96
N TYR A 35 2.04 -8.28 -3.85
CA TYR A 35 2.23 -7.04 -4.60
C TYR A 35 3.54 -6.33 -4.28
N LYS A 36 4.10 -6.55 -3.08
CA LYS A 36 5.43 -6.04 -2.70
C LYS A 36 6.50 -6.48 -3.70
N TYR A 37 6.43 -7.74 -4.14
CA TYR A 37 7.39 -8.30 -5.11
C TYR A 37 7.16 -7.78 -6.53
N ILE A 38 5.92 -7.46 -6.88
CA ILE A 38 5.55 -6.92 -8.21
C ILE A 38 5.97 -5.45 -8.33
N LEU A 39 5.68 -4.66 -7.30
CA LEU A 39 5.98 -3.23 -7.24
C LEU A 39 7.48 -2.96 -7.08
N GLY A 40 8.14 -3.77 -6.26
CA GLY A 40 9.48 -3.49 -5.78
C GLY A 40 9.56 -2.16 -5.01
N GLU A 41 10.78 -1.76 -4.69
CA GLU A 41 11.03 -0.56 -3.86
C GLU A 41 10.44 0.71 -4.48
N PHE A 42 10.67 0.94 -5.78
CA PHE A 42 10.19 2.16 -6.43
C PHE A 42 8.67 2.26 -6.49
N GLY A 43 7.95 1.15 -6.72
CA GLY A 43 6.49 1.18 -6.70
C GLY A 43 5.94 1.50 -5.31
N ILE A 44 6.60 1.01 -4.26
CA ILE A 44 6.24 1.30 -2.87
C ILE A 44 6.51 2.78 -2.55
N GLN A 45 7.67 3.32 -2.91
CA GLN A 45 8.00 4.73 -2.68
C GLN A 45 7.04 5.68 -3.42
N MET A 46 6.66 5.33 -4.65
CA MET A 46 5.64 6.09 -5.39
C MET A 46 4.29 6.05 -4.67
N LEU A 47 3.84 4.87 -4.23
CA LEU A 47 2.56 4.74 -3.52
C LEU A 47 2.55 5.53 -2.20
N ILE A 48 3.65 5.50 -1.44
CA ILE A 48 3.82 6.31 -0.22
C ILE A 48 3.77 7.81 -0.54
N ALA A 49 4.43 8.25 -1.61
CA ALA A 49 4.38 9.65 -2.03
C ALA A 49 2.96 10.10 -2.37
N ILE A 50 2.21 9.30 -3.14
CA ILE A 50 0.81 9.59 -3.48
C ILE A 50 -0.05 9.59 -2.22
N ALA A 51 0.17 8.66 -1.29
CA ALA A 51 -0.53 8.61 -0.01
C ALA A 51 -0.25 9.84 0.87
N ARG A 52 0.85 10.55 0.62
CA ARG A 52 1.24 11.79 1.30
C ARG A 52 0.78 13.06 0.57
N GLY A 53 0.03 12.92 -0.53
CA GLY A 53 -0.54 14.03 -1.29
C GLY A 53 0.20 14.38 -2.59
N ALA A 54 1.10 13.52 -3.08
CA ALA A 54 1.63 13.68 -4.43
C ALA A 54 0.56 13.32 -5.47
N GLU A 55 0.03 14.32 -6.18
CA GLU A 55 -1.08 14.10 -7.12
C GLU A 55 -0.60 13.88 -8.56
N ASN A 56 0.50 14.46 -9.02
CA ASN A 56 0.98 14.34 -10.41
C ASN A 56 2.41 13.78 -10.50
N ARG A 57 2.85 13.41 -11.70
CA ARG A 57 4.16 12.76 -11.93
C ARG A 57 5.34 13.55 -11.37
N ASP A 58 5.31 14.88 -11.49
CA ASP A 58 6.37 15.75 -10.99
C ASP A 58 6.42 15.77 -9.46
N SER A 59 5.26 15.90 -8.81
CA SER A 59 5.15 15.82 -7.35
C SER A 59 5.53 14.44 -6.82
N ILE A 60 5.20 13.36 -7.54
CA ILE A 60 5.58 11.99 -7.21
C ILE A 60 7.10 11.85 -7.29
N GLN A 61 7.72 12.34 -8.36
CA GLN A 61 9.17 12.35 -8.49
C GLN A 61 9.85 13.10 -7.34
N MET A 62 9.37 14.30 -7.04
CA MET A 62 9.92 15.14 -5.97
C MET A 62 9.79 14.48 -4.59
N MET A 63 8.64 13.87 -4.28
CA MET A 63 8.36 13.31 -2.95
C MET A 63 8.87 11.89 -2.74
N SER A 64 8.94 11.08 -3.81
CA SER A 64 9.43 9.70 -3.75
C SER A 64 10.94 9.58 -4.00
N GLY A 65 11.55 10.56 -4.69
CA GLY A 65 12.93 10.45 -5.17
C GLY A 65 13.11 9.46 -6.33
N VAL A 66 12.03 8.87 -6.84
CA VAL A 66 12.07 7.88 -7.93
C VAL A 66 12.29 8.59 -9.28
N PRO A 67 13.23 8.12 -10.12
CA PRO A 67 13.45 8.71 -11.44
C PRO A 67 12.20 8.66 -12.34
N HIS A 68 12.01 9.69 -13.17
CA HIS A 68 10.85 9.81 -14.06
C HIS A 68 10.63 8.60 -14.98
N ALA A 69 11.73 7.98 -15.47
CA ALA A 69 11.66 6.76 -16.28
C ALA A 69 11.03 5.58 -15.52
N CYS A 70 11.37 5.45 -14.23
CA CYS A 70 10.79 4.43 -13.36
C CYS A 70 9.33 4.72 -13.03
N ILE A 71 8.98 6.00 -12.82
CA ILE A 71 7.59 6.43 -12.61
C ILE A 71 6.71 6.04 -13.80
N SER A 72 7.15 6.34 -15.02
CA SER A 72 6.42 6.00 -16.25
C SER A 72 6.21 4.50 -16.40
N GLY A 73 7.18 3.67 -16.01
CA GLY A 73 7.07 2.21 -16.06
C GLY A 73 6.22 1.59 -14.95
N ARG A 74 6.12 2.23 -13.79
CA ARG A 74 5.44 1.69 -12.59
C ARG A 74 4.04 2.24 -12.37
N MET A 75 3.73 3.42 -12.92
CA MET A 75 2.38 4.00 -12.83
C MET A 75 1.29 3.05 -13.37
N PRO A 76 1.45 2.41 -14.55
CA PRO A 76 0.43 1.47 -15.05
C PRO A 76 0.26 0.25 -14.14
N VAL A 77 1.32 -0.18 -13.45
CA VAL A 77 1.26 -1.32 -12.52
C VAL A 77 0.43 -0.96 -11.29
N LEU A 78 0.65 0.22 -10.70
CA LEU A 78 -0.14 0.71 -9.56
C LEU A 78 -1.63 0.84 -9.92
N LEU A 79 -1.93 1.32 -11.12
CA LEU A 79 -3.30 1.41 -11.64
C LEU A 79 -3.91 0.03 -11.88
N ASN A 80 -3.18 -0.90 -12.51
CA ASN A 80 -3.65 -2.26 -12.79
C ASN A 80 -3.93 -3.05 -11.50
N LEU A 81 -3.10 -2.88 -10.48
CA LEU A 81 -3.30 -3.47 -9.14
C LEU A 81 -4.37 -2.74 -8.31
N LYS A 82 -4.96 -1.66 -8.86
CA LYS A 82 -5.99 -0.82 -8.22
C LYS A 82 -5.52 -0.24 -6.88
N LEU A 83 -4.23 0.03 -6.73
CA LEU A 83 -3.65 0.65 -5.53
C LEU A 83 -3.76 2.17 -5.58
N ILE A 84 -3.88 2.73 -6.78
CA ILE A 84 -4.15 4.13 -7.02
C ILE A 84 -5.27 4.26 -8.05
N GLU A 85 -5.88 5.44 -8.08
CA GLU A 85 -6.91 5.86 -9.02
C GLU A 85 -6.44 7.11 -9.75
N GLN A 86 -6.77 7.21 -11.04
CA GLN A 86 -6.55 8.42 -11.81
C GLN A 86 -7.78 9.32 -11.73
N HIS A 87 -7.56 10.56 -11.32
CA HIS A 87 -8.58 11.60 -11.18
C HIS A 87 -8.25 12.73 -12.17
N GLY A 88 -8.88 12.71 -13.35
CA GLY A 88 -8.59 13.65 -14.44
C GLY A 88 -7.42 13.19 -15.32
N GLU A 89 -6.82 14.11 -16.07
CA GLU A 89 -5.77 13.75 -17.05
C GLU A 89 -4.43 13.37 -16.41
N ASP A 90 -4.00 14.06 -15.34
CA ASP A 90 -2.65 13.88 -14.79
C ASP A 90 -2.59 13.96 -13.25
N SER A 91 -3.69 13.59 -12.59
CA SER A 91 -3.78 13.53 -11.13
C SER A 91 -4.12 12.12 -10.64
N TYR A 92 -3.53 11.71 -9.53
CA TYR A 92 -3.59 10.37 -8.95
C TYR A 92 -3.87 10.45 -7.45
N LYS A 93 -4.66 9.50 -6.95
CA LYS A 93 -4.96 9.34 -5.52
C LYS A 93 -4.83 7.88 -5.12
N VAL A 94 -4.49 7.63 -3.85
CA VAL A 94 -4.46 6.27 -3.32
C VAL A 94 -5.87 5.75 -3.13
N SER A 95 -6.12 4.52 -3.56
CA SER A 95 -7.40 3.85 -3.36
C SER A 95 -7.51 3.25 -1.95
N ALA A 96 -8.70 2.78 -1.56
CA ALA A 96 -8.85 2.03 -0.31
C ALA A 96 -7.90 0.81 -0.24
N ARG A 97 -7.79 0.04 -1.34
CA ARG A 97 -6.90 -1.12 -1.46
C ARG A 97 -5.42 -0.72 -1.35
N GLY A 98 -5.05 0.46 -1.86
CA GLY A 98 -3.71 1.03 -1.68
C GLY A 98 -3.36 1.28 -0.22
N TYR A 99 -4.29 1.83 0.56
CA TYR A 99 -4.10 2.03 2.00
C TYR A 99 -4.03 0.71 2.78
N GLU A 100 -4.83 -0.29 2.40
CA GLU A 100 -4.76 -1.63 2.99
C GLU A 100 -3.40 -2.30 2.72
N PHE A 101 -2.91 -2.20 1.49
CA PHE A 101 -1.57 -2.67 1.13
C PHE A 101 -0.49 -2.01 2.00
N LEU A 102 -0.53 -0.68 2.12
CA LEU A 102 0.44 0.08 2.93
C LEU A 102 0.44 -0.33 4.40
N LYS A 103 -0.74 -0.57 4.98
CA LYS A 103 -0.89 -1.14 6.34
C LYS A 103 -0.29 -2.54 6.43
N CYS A 104 -0.50 -3.38 5.42
CA CYS A 104 0.02 -4.75 5.39
C CYS A 104 1.56 -4.80 5.39
N ILE A 105 2.21 -3.86 4.72
CA ILE A 105 3.68 -3.80 4.65
C ILE A 105 4.31 -2.94 5.76
N LYS A 106 3.51 -2.33 6.64
CA LYS A 106 3.94 -1.45 7.76
C LYS A 106 4.74 -0.22 7.34
N GLU A 107 4.54 0.26 6.10
CA GLU A 107 5.22 1.45 5.57
C GLU A 107 4.37 2.73 5.73
N TYR A 108 3.25 2.65 6.44
CA TYR A 108 2.35 3.78 6.70
C TYR A 108 1.84 3.70 8.14
N CYS A 109 2.54 4.40 9.03
CA CYS A 109 2.24 4.62 10.44
C CYS A 109 2.43 6.10 10.76
#